data_AF-A0A0A9Z566-F1
#
_entry.id   AF-A0A0A9Z566-F1
#
_cell.length_a   1.000
_cell.length_b   1.000
_cell.length_c   1.000
_cell.angle_alpha   90.00
_cell.angle_beta   90.00
_cell.angle_gamma   90.00
#
_symmetry.space_group_name_H-M   'P 1'
#
loop_
_entity.id
_entity.type
_entity.pdbx_description
1 polymer ?
#
loop_
_entity_poly.entity_id
_entity_poly.type
_entity_poly.pdbx_seq_one_letter_code
_entity_poly.pdbx_strand_id
1 'polypeptide(L)'
;MHELDEYLQHQLLLAALTITTSILRPYGCFLTKMFRGPATPFLIAKASCFFQSVRIVKPPSSRNASLESFMLCQGFILPAEYVPRFVTCIRASANDHPCRGDSSSMYSHEEK
;
A
#
# COMPACT_ATOMS: atom_id res chain seq x y z
N MET A 1 18.30 20.76 -2.29
CA MET A 1 17.31 21.10 -3.34
C MET A 1 16.46 19.87 -3.67
N HIS A 2 17.07 18.81 -4.23
CA HIS A 2 16.35 17.60 -4.66
C HIS A 2 15.63 16.79 -3.58
N GLU A 3 15.97 16.95 -2.29
CA GLU A 3 15.33 16.20 -1.19
C GLU A 3 13.84 16.52 -1.05
N LEU A 4 13.43 17.77 -1.36
CA LEU A 4 12.02 18.14 -1.36
C LEU A 4 11.28 17.49 -2.55
N ASP A 5 11.92 17.42 -3.71
CA ASP A 5 11.38 16.76 -4.91
C ASP A 5 11.23 15.24 -4.70
N GLU A 6 12.23 14.61 -4.06
CA GLU A 6 12.19 13.21 -3.63
C GLU A 6 11.03 12.98 -2.65
N TYR A 7 10.95 13.77 -1.57
CA TYR A 7 9.90 13.65 -0.56
C TYR A 7 8.49 13.82 -1.14
N LEU A 8 8.25 14.88 -1.91
CA LEU A 8 6.93 15.15 -2.51
C LEU A 8 6.52 14.03 -3.48
N GLN A 9 7.45 13.52 -4.29
CA GLN A 9 7.16 12.41 -5.19
C GLN A 9 6.95 11.09 -4.43
N HIS A 10 7.66 10.87 -3.32
CA HIS A 10 7.44 9.70 -2.45
C HIS A 10 6.05 9.72 -1.81
N GLN A 11 5.52 10.90 -1.41
CA GLN A 11 4.13 11.04 -0.97
C GLN A 11 3.12 10.64 -2.06
N LEU A 12 3.34 11.09 -3.31
CA LEU A 12 2.52 10.68 -4.45
C LEU A 12 2.56 9.16 -4.68
N LEU A 13 3.72 8.52 -4.46
CA LEU A 13 3.87 7.06 -4.58
C LEU A 13 3.14 6.30 -3.47
N LEU A 14 3.13 6.80 -2.23
CA LEU A 14 2.38 6.19 -1.13
C LEU A 14 0.85 6.31 -1.35
N ALA A 15 0.39 7.44 -1.89
CA ALA A 15 -1.00 7.61 -2.32
C ALA A 15 -1.36 6.65 -3.47
N ALA A 16 -0.51 6.57 -4.50
CA ALA A 16 -0.70 5.66 -5.63
C ALA A 16 -0.70 4.18 -5.21
N LEU A 17 0.16 3.78 -4.26
CA LEU A 17 0.15 2.43 -3.68
C LEU A 17 -1.15 2.14 -2.92
N THR A 18 -1.69 3.12 -2.18
CA THR A 18 -2.96 2.98 -1.45
C THR A 18 -4.17 2.86 -2.39
N ILE A 19 -4.16 3.56 -3.53
CA ILE A 19 -5.14 3.35 -4.60
C ILE A 19 -4.95 1.95 -5.22
N THR A 20 -3.69 1.54 -5.46
CA THR A 20 -3.35 0.25 -6.06
C THR A 20 -3.84 -0.93 -5.22
N THR A 21 -3.68 -0.91 -3.89
CA THR A 21 -4.20 -1.96 -2.99
C THR A 21 -5.73 -2.08 -3.00
N SER A 22 -6.42 -1.10 -3.59
CA SER A 22 -7.89 -1.01 -3.65
C SER A 22 -8.46 -1.45 -5.01
N ILE A 23 -7.66 -1.47 -6.09
CA ILE A 23 -8.14 -1.71 -7.46
C ILE A 23 -7.35 -2.80 -8.22
N LEU A 24 -6.15 -3.16 -7.78
CA LEU A 24 -5.31 -4.11 -8.50
C LEU A 24 -5.81 -5.54 -8.28
N ARG A 25 -5.92 -6.32 -9.37
CA ARG A 25 -6.31 -7.74 -9.29
C ARG A 25 -5.17 -8.58 -8.68
N PRO A 26 -5.48 -9.68 -7.97
CA PRO A 26 -4.47 -10.63 -7.48
C PRO A 26 -3.46 -11.03 -8.56
N TYR A 27 -2.20 -11.17 -8.17
CA TYR A 27 -1.03 -11.41 -9.01
C TYR A 27 -0.70 -10.31 -10.04
N GLY A 28 -1.43 -9.19 -10.01
CA GLY A 28 -1.17 -8.01 -10.85
C GLY A 28 0.20 -7.36 -10.61
N CYS A 29 0.54 -6.42 -11.49
CA CYS A 29 1.78 -5.65 -11.42
C CYS A 29 1.47 -4.15 -11.26
N PHE A 30 2.36 -3.44 -10.57
CA PHE A 30 2.33 -1.98 -10.42
C PHE A 30 3.70 -1.44 -10.82
N LEU A 31 3.72 -0.48 -11.76
CA LEU A 31 4.93 0.17 -12.26
C LEU A 31 4.78 1.67 -12.04
N THR A 32 5.73 2.28 -11.35
CA THR A 32 5.69 3.72 -11.04
C THR A 32 7.06 4.38 -11.23
N LYS A 33 7.07 5.66 -11.61
CA LYS A 33 8.26 6.50 -11.79
C LYS A 33 8.67 7.12 -10.46
N MET A 34 9.95 7.05 -10.11
CA MET A 34 10.50 7.65 -8.90
C MET A 34 11.91 8.23 -9.09
N PHE A 35 12.30 9.14 -8.21
CA PHE A 35 13.68 9.53 -7.98
C PHE A 35 14.29 8.58 -6.93
N ARG A 36 15.44 8.00 -7.27
CA ARG A 36 16.26 7.26 -6.32
C ARG A 36 17.04 8.22 -5.43
N GLY A 37 17.06 7.91 -4.14
CA GLY A 37 17.72 8.67 -3.09
C GLY A 37 17.60 7.94 -1.75
N PRO A 38 18.01 8.57 -0.63
CA PRO A 38 18.14 7.91 0.67
C PRO A 38 16.87 7.22 1.18
N ALA A 39 15.67 7.72 0.82
CA ALA A 39 14.40 7.15 1.26
C ALA A 39 13.89 5.98 0.38
N THR A 40 14.61 5.62 -0.70
CA THR A 40 14.22 4.52 -1.60
C THR A 40 13.97 3.17 -0.90
N PRO A 41 14.78 2.72 0.09
CA PRO A 41 14.52 1.47 0.81
C PRO A 41 13.19 1.46 1.57
N PHE A 42 12.70 2.62 2.05
CA PHE A 42 11.42 2.73 2.73
C PHE A 42 10.25 2.48 1.76
N LEU A 43 10.29 3.05 0.55
CA LEU A 43 9.29 2.75 -0.48
C LEU A 43 9.29 1.28 -0.90
N ILE A 44 10.47 0.67 -1.06
CA ILE A 44 10.59 -0.76 -1.36
C ILE A 44 9.96 -1.58 -0.23
N ALA A 45 10.29 -1.31 1.04
CA ALA A 45 9.70 -2.01 2.18
C ALA A 45 8.18 -1.88 2.24
N LYS A 46 7.62 -0.68 1.99
CA LYS A 46 6.17 -0.45 1.92
C LYS A 46 5.50 -1.21 0.77
N ALA A 47 6.16 -1.33 -0.38
CA ALA A 47 5.64 -2.10 -1.51
C ALA A 47 5.73 -3.62 -1.28
N SER A 48 6.81 -4.12 -0.68
CA SER A 48 7.01 -5.55 -0.43
C SER A 48 5.99 -6.17 0.53
N CYS A 49 5.25 -5.37 1.31
CA CYS A 49 4.09 -5.83 2.08
C CYS A 49 2.92 -6.31 1.19
N PHE A 50 2.91 -5.99 -0.11
CA PHE A 50 1.78 -6.22 -1.03
C PHE A 50 2.17 -6.94 -2.33
N PHE A 51 3.45 -7.27 -2.54
CA PHE A 51 3.95 -7.79 -3.81
C PHE A 51 5.06 -8.83 -3.62
N GLN A 52 4.96 -9.95 -4.36
CA GLN A 52 5.96 -11.04 -4.36
C GLN A 52 7.36 -10.59 -4.79
N SER A 53 7.46 -9.58 -5.67
CA SER A 53 8.75 -9.03 -6.08
C SER A 53 8.66 -7.52 -6.30
N VAL A 54 9.56 -6.76 -5.67
CA VAL A 54 9.73 -5.33 -5.87
C VAL A 54 11.17 -5.07 -6.32
N ARG A 55 11.36 -4.43 -7.47
CA ARG A 55 12.68 -4.13 -8.04
C ARG A 55 12.74 -2.71 -8.56
N ILE A 56 13.84 -2.02 -8.34
CA ILE A 56 14.10 -0.71 -8.97
C ILE A 56 14.82 -0.94 -10.29
N VAL A 57 14.27 -0.40 -11.38
CA VAL A 57 14.79 -0.55 -12.74
C VAL A 57 15.03 0.82 -13.37
N LYS A 58 16.12 0.95 -14.15
CA LYS A 58 16.45 2.16 -14.91
C LYS A 58 16.63 1.76 -16.38
N PRO A 59 15.58 1.88 -17.22
CA PRO A 59 15.63 1.48 -18.62
C PRO A 59 16.75 2.20 -19.41
N PRO A 60 17.35 1.58 -20.45
CA PRO A 60 18.41 2.21 -21.25
C PRO A 60 18.04 3.55 -21.91
N SER A 61 16.75 3.79 -22.15
CA SER A 61 16.20 5.08 -22.63
C SER A 61 16.21 6.20 -21.57
N SER A 62 16.50 5.89 -20.31
CA SER A 62 16.57 6.87 -19.23
C SER A 62 17.94 7.54 -19.17
N ARG A 63 17.99 8.87 -19.10
CA ARG A 63 19.25 9.63 -18.94
C ARG A 63 20.04 9.09 -17.74
N ASN A 64 21.28 8.63 -17.96
CA ASN A 64 22.06 7.95 -16.91
C ASN A 64 22.25 8.83 -15.67
N ALA A 65 22.65 10.09 -15.87
CA ALA A 65 22.86 11.09 -14.81
C ALA A 65 21.58 11.53 -14.05
N SER A 66 20.38 11.09 -14.45
CA SER A 66 19.16 11.40 -13.70
C SER A 66 18.97 10.44 -12.53
N LEU A 67 18.52 10.96 -11.38
CA LEU A 67 18.02 10.15 -10.26
C LEU A 67 16.76 9.35 -10.63
N GLU A 68 16.07 9.72 -11.71
CA GLU A 68 14.91 9.02 -12.25
C GLU A 68 15.17 7.54 -12.53
N SER A 69 14.27 6.71 -12.04
CA SER A 69 14.17 5.27 -12.25
C SER A 69 12.71 4.85 -12.02
N PHE A 70 12.40 3.56 -12.09
CA PHE A 70 11.06 3.04 -11.92
C PHE A 70 11.04 1.94 -10.87
N MET A 71 10.03 1.92 -10.01
CA MET A 71 9.75 0.80 -9.12
C MET A 71 8.77 -0.15 -9.82
N LEU A 72 9.23 -1.37 -10.10
CA LEU A 72 8.45 -2.46 -10.67
C LEU A 72 8.07 -3.43 -9.55
N CYS A 73 6.80 -3.45 -9.21
CA CYS A 73 6.19 -4.37 -8.26
C CYS A 73 5.38 -5.44 -9.03
N GLN A 74 5.55 -6.71 -8.69
CA GLN A 74 4.94 -7.85 -9.39
C GLN A 74 4.39 -8.87 -8.41
N GLY A 75 3.31 -9.57 -8.81
CA GLY A 75 2.68 -10.59 -7.99
C GLY A 75 1.95 -9.97 -6.80
N PHE A 76 0.96 -9.12 -7.08
CA PHE A 76 0.15 -8.47 -6.04
C PHE A 76 -0.57 -9.48 -5.14
N ILE A 77 -0.39 -9.36 -3.82
CA ILE A 77 -1.07 -10.14 -2.79
C ILE A 77 -1.54 -9.15 -1.72
N LEU A 78 -2.83 -9.19 -1.38
CA LEU A 78 -3.36 -8.43 -0.26
C LEU A 78 -3.22 -9.24 1.04
N PRO A 79 -2.57 -8.73 2.10
CA PRO A 79 -2.56 -9.38 3.41
C PRO A 79 -3.98 -9.53 3.95
N ALA A 80 -4.30 -10.66 4.59
CA ALA A 80 -5.67 -11.01 4.98
C ALA A 80 -6.33 -9.99 5.93
N GLU A 81 -5.55 -9.35 6.80
CA GLU A 81 -6.00 -8.32 7.75
C GLU A 81 -5.96 -6.89 7.18
N TYR A 82 -5.44 -6.69 5.97
CA TYR A 82 -5.34 -5.35 5.38
C TYR A 82 -6.65 -4.94 4.72
N VAL A 83 -7.37 -4.02 5.37
CA VAL A 83 -8.52 -3.31 4.77
C VAL A 83 -8.01 -2.07 4.02
N PRO A 84 -8.12 -1.99 2.67
CA PRO A 84 -7.69 -0.82 1.93
C PRO A 84 -8.57 0.39 2.30
N ARG A 85 -7.97 1.42 2.91
CA ARG A 85 -8.69 2.59 3.43
C ARG A 85 -8.64 3.76 2.45
N PHE A 86 -9.29 3.61 1.30
CA PHE A 86 -9.23 4.61 0.22
C PHE A 86 -10.05 5.86 0.53
N VAL A 87 -11.37 5.76 0.77
CA VAL A 87 -12.19 6.94 1.15
C VAL A 87 -13.37 6.59 2.07
N THR A 88 -13.24 6.80 3.38
CA THR A 88 -14.39 6.69 4.32
C THR A 88 -15.42 7.82 4.15
N CYS A 89 -15.04 8.93 3.52
CA CYS A 89 -15.88 10.12 3.38
C CYS A 89 -16.95 10.01 2.27
N ILE A 90 -16.64 9.40 1.12
CA ILE A 90 -17.57 9.27 -0.03
C ILE A 90 -18.71 8.27 0.24
N ARG A 91 -18.55 7.37 1.22
CA ARG A 91 -19.58 6.40 1.62
C ARG A 91 -20.15 6.63 3.02
N ALA A 92 -19.95 7.83 3.60
CA ALA A 92 -20.57 8.25 4.84
C ALA A 92 -22.07 8.59 4.67
N SER A 93 -22.85 7.69 4.07
CA SER A 93 -24.31 7.70 4.16
C SER A 93 -24.69 7.01 5.46
N ALA A 94 -25.40 7.71 6.35
CA ALA A 94 -25.63 7.24 7.70
C ALA A 94 -26.63 6.06 7.74
N ASN A 95 -26.13 4.82 7.81
CA ASN A 95 -26.89 3.68 8.34
C ASN A 95 -26.08 2.39 8.66
N ASP A 96 -24.75 2.38 8.56
CA ASP A 96 -23.94 1.21 8.95
C ASP A 96 -23.96 0.99 10.47
N HIS A 97 -24.97 0.23 10.91
CA HIS A 97 -25.09 -0.32 12.26
C HIS A 97 -23.97 -1.35 12.46
N PRO A 98 -23.18 -1.31 13.56
CA PRO A 98 -22.23 -2.36 13.86
C PRO A 98 -23.00 -3.63 14.24
N CYS A 99 -23.18 -4.55 13.28
CA CYS A 99 -23.85 -5.82 13.50
C CYS A 99 -23.15 -6.60 14.63
N ARG A 100 -23.88 -6.86 15.71
CA ARG A 100 -23.38 -7.58 16.88
C ARG A 100 -22.96 -9.00 16.48
N GLY A 101 -21.72 -9.37 16.77
CA GLY A 101 -21.37 -10.77 16.97
C GLY A 101 -21.83 -11.18 18.36
N ASP A 102 -22.82 -12.06 18.44
CA ASP A 102 -23.44 -12.47 19.72
C ASP A 102 -23.56 -14.00 19.74
N SER A 103 -22.67 -14.67 20.47
CA SER A 103 -22.69 -16.13 20.66
C SER A 103 -21.94 -16.55 21.94
N SER A 104 -22.62 -16.35 23.07
CA SER A 104 -22.50 -17.04 24.36
C SER A 104 -21.40 -18.11 24.56
N SER A 105 -20.51 -17.83 25.51
CA SER A 105 -20.03 -18.76 26.54
C SER A 105 -20.07 -17.94 27.85
N MET A 106 -20.77 -18.27 28.94
CA MET A 106 -20.99 -19.55 29.65
C MET A 106 -19.72 -20.12 30.29
N TYR A 107 -19.87 -20.77 31.46
CA TYR A 107 -18.93 -20.82 32.62
C TYR A 107 -18.88 -19.48 33.39
N SER A 108 -19.02 -19.38 34.73
CA SER A 108 -19.21 -20.36 35.84
C SER A 108 -20.13 -19.74 36.93
N HIS A 109 -20.95 -20.48 37.70
CA HIS A 109 -20.66 -21.23 38.96
C HIS A 109 -19.82 -20.42 39.99
N GLU A 110 -20.03 -20.38 41.32
CA GLU A 110 -21.01 -20.96 42.29
C GLU A 110 -20.94 -20.07 43.60
N GLU A 111 -21.62 -20.19 44.76
CA GLU A 111 -22.65 -21.08 45.35
C GLU A 111 -23.41 -20.32 46.50
N LYS A 112 -24.55 -20.86 46.98
CA LYS A 112 -25.31 -20.55 48.23
C LYS A 112 -25.85 -19.13 48.46
#